data_AF-A0A2S6Q454-F1
#
_entry.id   AF-A0A2S6Q454-F1
#
_cell.length_a   1.000
_cell.length_b   1.000
_cell.length_c   1.000
_cell.angle_alpha   90.00
_cell.angle_beta   90.00
_cell.angle_gamma   90.00
#
_symmetry.space_group_name_H-M   'P 1'
#
loop_
_entity.id
_entity.type
_entity.pdbx_description
1 polymer ?
#
loop_
_entity_poly.entity_id
_entity_poly.type
_entity_poly.pdbx_seq_one_letter_code
_entity_poly.pdbx_strand_id
1 'polypeptide(L)'
;MLNKKGAMFGLDARIALAIFGALSVISGAALYSAIQQAKVTSVITEAREITKAIEAYYLDTGEMLSHSTSNDTRDLAAIPLKVKPANVTNWNGPYFPSDNDASEYFVSDVLNISITLPYRLSGDWSDTSSTNTTCRKSSTSCHVFIWYSMSDLAMKHALEEA
;
A
#
# COMPACT_ATOMS: atom_id res chain seq x y z
N MET A 1 -11.67 -70.34 -3.37
CA MET A 1 -12.33 -69.16 -2.76
C MET A 1 -11.36 -67.99 -2.78
N LEU A 2 -11.52 -67.05 -3.72
CA LEU A 2 -10.71 -65.83 -3.79
C LEU A 2 -11.50 -64.66 -3.18
N ASN A 3 -10.90 -64.04 -2.17
CA ASN A 3 -11.47 -63.00 -1.32
C ASN A 3 -11.77 -61.71 -2.12
N LYS A 4 -13.06 -61.42 -2.39
CA LYS A 4 -13.52 -60.18 -3.06
C LYS A 4 -13.52 -58.94 -2.15
N LYS A 5 -12.64 -58.86 -1.16
CA LYS A 5 -12.60 -57.75 -0.18
C LYS A 5 -11.75 -56.55 -0.63
N GLY A 6 -10.96 -56.66 -1.69
CA GLY A 6 -10.10 -55.58 -2.20
C GLY A 6 -10.77 -54.58 -3.15
N ALA A 7 -11.92 -54.91 -3.75
CA ALA A 7 -12.57 -54.05 -4.76
C ALA A 7 -13.41 -52.91 -4.15
N MET A 8 -13.82 -53.01 -2.88
CA MET A 8 -14.61 -51.98 -2.19
C MET A 8 -13.77 -50.82 -1.64
N PHE A 9 -12.49 -51.05 -1.32
CA PHE A 9 -11.57 -49.97 -0.92
C PHE A 9 -11.14 -49.08 -2.08
N GLY A 10 -11.20 -49.56 -3.33
CA GLY A 10 -10.80 -48.79 -4.51
C GLY A 10 -11.89 -47.84 -5.04
N LEU A 11 -13.17 -48.17 -4.85
CA LEU A 11 -14.28 -47.33 -5.31
C LEU A 11 -14.46 -46.12 -4.38
N ASP A 12 -14.52 -46.35 -3.08
CA ASP A 12 -14.69 -45.28 -2.08
C ASP A 12 -13.45 -44.38 -1.99
N ALA A 13 -12.24 -44.94 -2.14
CA ALA A 13 -11.01 -44.14 -2.19
C ALA A 13 -10.97 -43.16 -3.39
N ARG A 14 -11.54 -43.52 -4.55
CA ARG A 14 -11.62 -42.63 -5.71
C ARG A 14 -12.64 -41.52 -5.51
N ILE A 15 -13.78 -41.84 -4.91
CA ILE A 15 -14.81 -40.85 -4.57
C ILE A 15 -14.26 -39.88 -3.51
N ALA A 16 -13.60 -40.39 -2.47
CA ALA A 16 -12.96 -39.57 -1.45
C ALA A 16 -11.87 -38.67 -2.04
N LEU A 17 -11.01 -39.20 -2.92
CA LEU A 17 -9.96 -38.40 -3.58
C LEU A 17 -10.57 -37.31 -4.48
N ALA A 18 -11.68 -37.60 -5.18
CA ALA A 18 -12.39 -36.59 -5.95
C ALA A 18 -13.01 -35.50 -5.08
N ILE A 19 -13.57 -35.85 -3.91
CA ILE A 19 -14.11 -34.89 -2.94
C ILE A 19 -12.98 -34.03 -2.35
N PHE A 20 -11.88 -34.64 -1.89
CA PHE A 20 -10.73 -33.90 -1.38
C PHE A 20 -10.06 -33.03 -2.45
N GLY A 21 -10.03 -33.50 -3.70
CA GLY A 21 -9.56 -32.73 -4.85
C GLY A 21 -10.45 -31.52 -5.13
N ALA A 22 -11.77 -31.68 -5.13
CA ALA A 22 -12.69 -30.57 -5.34
C ALA A 22 -12.66 -29.56 -4.18
N LEU A 23 -12.67 -30.03 -2.93
CA LEU A 23 -12.60 -29.17 -1.74
C LEU A 23 -11.26 -28.42 -1.65
N SER A 24 -10.14 -29.01 -2.08
CA SER A 24 -8.85 -28.35 -2.08
C SER A 24 -8.78 -27.22 -3.11
N VAL A 25 -9.37 -27.38 -4.29
CA VAL A 25 -9.46 -26.32 -5.31
C VAL A 25 -10.32 -25.16 -4.82
N ILE A 26 -11.51 -25.46 -4.25
CA ILE A 26 -12.41 -24.44 -3.71
C ILE A 26 -11.72 -23.67 -2.57
N SER A 27 -11.10 -24.40 -1.64
CA SER A 27 -10.40 -23.80 -0.50
C SER A 27 -9.16 -23.02 -0.94
N GLY A 28 -8.44 -23.48 -1.97
CA GLY A 28 -7.27 -22.80 -2.52
C GLY A 28 -7.62 -21.45 -3.15
N ALA A 29 -8.69 -21.41 -3.96
CA ALA A 29 -9.18 -20.15 -4.54
C ALA A 29 -9.65 -19.17 -3.46
N ALA A 30 -10.45 -19.66 -2.49
CA ALA A 30 -10.92 -18.84 -1.38
C ALA A 30 -9.77 -18.30 -0.51
N LEU A 31 -8.79 -19.15 -0.20
CA LEU A 31 -7.61 -18.77 0.57
C LEU A 31 -6.77 -17.72 -0.17
N TYR A 32 -6.56 -17.90 -1.47
CA TYR A 32 -5.83 -16.94 -2.29
C TYR A 32 -6.53 -15.57 -2.30
N SER A 33 -7.84 -15.53 -2.52
CA SER A 33 -8.63 -14.29 -2.48
C SER A 33 -8.60 -13.64 -1.10
N ALA A 34 -8.71 -14.41 -0.01
CA ALA A 34 -8.62 -13.89 1.34
C ALA A 34 -7.25 -13.25 1.63
N ILE A 35 -6.16 -13.86 1.16
CA ILE A 35 -4.81 -13.29 1.28
C ILE A 35 -4.69 -11.97 0.51
N GLN A 36 -5.24 -11.90 -0.71
CA GLN A 36 -5.24 -10.66 -1.49
C GLN A 36 -6.02 -9.54 -0.77
N GLN A 37 -7.21 -9.83 -0.25
CA GLN A 37 -8.02 -8.88 0.50
C GLN A 37 -7.33 -8.40 1.79
N ALA A 38 -6.64 -9.31 2.50
CA ALA A 38 -5.88 -8.95 3.69
C ALA A 38 -4.73 -7.98 3.34
N LYS A 39 -4.01 -8.22 2.24
CA LYS A 39 -2.96 -7.32 1.75
C LYS A 39 -3.52 -5.95 1.37
N VAL A 40 -4.61 -5.89 0.61
CA VAL A 40 -5.30 -4.64 0.25
C VAL A 40 -5.69 -3.84 1.49
N THR A 41 -6.32 -4.50 2.46
CA THR A 41 -6.72 -3.86 3.72
C THR A 41 -5.51 -3.31 4.48
N SER A 42 -4.41 -4.04 4.49
CA SER A 42 -3.17 -3.62 5.15
C SER A 42 -2.54 -2.41 4.46
N VAL A 43 -2.54 -2.36 3.13
CA VAL A 43 -2.05 -1.22 2.33
C VAL A 43 -2.90 0.03 2.56
N ILE A 44 -4.23 -0.10 2.58
CA ILE A 44 -5.14 1.01 2.89
C ILE A 44 -4.90 1.52 4.31
N THR A 45 -4.66 0.61 5.26
CA THR A 45 -4.33 0.98 6.65
C THR A 45 -3.01 1.74 6.72
N GLU A 46 -1.98 1.26 6.03
CA GLU A 46 -0.68 1.94 5.94
C GLU A 46 -0.81 3.36 5.36
N ALA A 47 -1.56 3.54 4.26
CA ALA A 47 -1.85 4.86 3.72
C ALA A 47 -2.50 5.80 4.75
N ARG A 48 -3.44 5.30 5.55
CA ARG A 48 -4.09 6.10 6.61
C ARG A 48 -3.12 6.50 7.71
N GLU A 49 -2.22 5.61 8.10
CA GLU A 49 -1.18 5.93 9.08
C GLU A 49 -0.19 6.98 8.54
N ILE A 50 0.17 6.91 7.25
CA ILE A 50 0.96 7.96 6.59
C ILE A 50 0.22 9.31 6.62
N THR A 51 -1.08 9.34 6.30
CA THR A 51 -1.88 10.58 6.38
C THR A 51 -1.88 11.16 7.80
N LYS A 52 -2.13 10.33 8.82
CA LYS A 52 -2.08 10.75 10.22
C LYS A 52 -0.70 11.28 10.63
N ALA A 53 0.38 10.67 10.14
CA ALA A 53 1.73 11.12 10.41
C ALA A 53 2.00 12.52 9.83
N ILE A 54 1.56 12.77 8.59
CA ILE A 54 1.64 14.09 7.94
C ILE A 54 0.85 15.13 8.75
N GLU A 55 -0.39 14.80 9.14
CA GLU A 55 -1.24 15.69 9.94
C GLU A 55 -0.63 15.99 11.31
N ALA A 56 -0.13 14.99 12.03
CA ALA A 56 0.52 15.16 13.32
C ALA A 56 1.77 16.05 13.21
N TYR A 57 2.60 15.83 12.20
CA TYR A 57 3.75 16.70 11.94
C TYR A 57 3.32 18.17 11.73
N TYR A 58 2.29 18.40 10.91
CA TYR A 58 1.78 19.74 10.64
C TYR A 58 1.19 20.40 11.89
N LEU A 59 0.47 19.64 12.72
CA LEU A 59 -0.10 20.14 13.97
C LEU A 59 0.97 20.53 14.99
N ASP A 60 2.04 19.75 15.09
CA ASP A 60 3.10 19.96 16.06
C ASP A 60 4.06 21.08 15.66
N THR A 61 4.41 21.14 14.38
CA THR A 61 5.45 22.04 13.87
C THR A 61 4.89 23.33 13.25
N GLY A 62 3.62 23.31 12.81
CA GLY A 62 2.99 24.36 12.02
C GLY A 62 3.52 24.47 10.58
N GLU A 63 4.40 23.56 10.16
CA GLU A 63 5.06 23.57 8.86
C GLU A 63 4.59 22.40 7.99
N MET A 64 4.49 22.63 6.69
CA MET A 64 4.31 21.54 5.73
C MET A 64 5.64 20.80 5.55
N LEU A 65 5.58 19.53 5.12
CA LEU A 65 6.80 18.79 4.76
C LEU A 65 7.62 19.55 3.71
N SER A 66 8.93 19.47 3.84
CA SER A 66 9.86 20.02 2.85
C SER A 66 9.76 19.24 1.54
N HIS A 67 10.09 19.89 0.43
CA HIS A 67 10.24 19.23 -0.85
C HIS A 67 11.37 18.20 -0.84
N SER A 68 11.20 17.11 -1.59
CA SER A 68 12.21 16.08 -1.84
C SER A 68 13.37 16.66 -2.64
N THR A 69 14.60 16.25 -2.35
CA THR A 69 15.78 16.59 -3.16
C THR A 69 15.81 15.84 -4.49
N SER A 70 15.18 14.67 -4.55
CA SER A 70 15.09 13.85 -5.76
C SER A 70 14.13 14.43 -6.80
N ASN A 71 13.06 15.11 -6.36
CA ASN A 71 12.05 15.72 -7.23
C ASN A 71 11.43 16.96 -6.58
N ASP A 72 12.25 17.99 -6.40
CA ASP A 72 11.96 19.20 -5.61
C ASP A 72 10.74 20.00 -6.07
N THR A 73 10.40 19.98 -7.35
CA THR A 73 9.23 20.68 -7.87
C THR A 73 7.92 19.97 -7.58
N ARG A 74 7.97 18.77 -7.01
CA ARG A 74 6.89 17.82 -7.22
C ARG A 74 6.65 16.96 -5.99
N ASP A 75 7.65 16.43 -5.34
CA ASP A 75 7.44 15.47 -4.28
C ASP A 75 7.85 16.08 -2.94
N LEU A 76 7.21 15.62 -1.87
CA LEU A 76 7.56 15.97 -0.49
C LEU A 76 8.48 14.90 0.07
N ALA A 77 9.42 15.31 0.91
CA ALA A 77 10.32 14.40 1.60
C ALA A 77 9.58 13.73 2.77
N ALA A 78 9.64 12.40 2.85
CA ALA A 78 9.15 11.65 3.99
C ALA A 78 10.05 11.76 5.24
N ILE A 79 11.32 12.16 5.09
CA ILE A 79 12.33 12.22 6.16
C ILE A 79 11.82 12.93 7.43
N PRO A 80 11.15 14.11 7.37
CA PRO A 80 10.70 14.81 8.58
C PRO A 80 9.70 14.02 9.44
N LEU A 81 9.05 13.01 8.86
CA LEU A 81 8.12 12.11 9.56
C LEU A 81 8.84 10.99 10.32
N LYS A 82 10.08 10.68 9.94
CA LYS A 82 10.87 9.56 10.46
C LYS A 82 12.00 10.04 11.37
N VAL A 83 12.64 11.15 11.00
CA VAL A 83 13.83 11.69 11.66
C VAL A 83 13.67 13.18 11.88
N LYS A 84 14.09 13.66 13.05
CA LYS A 84 14.01 15.08 13.43
C LYS A 84 14.80 15.96 12.44
N PRO A 85 14.16 16.93 11.77
CA PRO A 85 14.87 17.91 10.95
C PRO A 85 15.67 18.90 11.80
N ALA A 86 16.81 19.37 11.31
CA ALA A 86 17.70 20.25 12.07
C ALA A 86 17.08 21.62 12.42
N ASN A 87 16.18 22.13 11.57
CA ASN A 87 15.63 23.50 11.67
C ASN A 87 14.16 23.55 12.07
N VAL A 88 13.58 22.43 12.54
CA VAL A 88 12.16 22.36 12.89
C VAL A 88 11.99 22.38 14.41
N THR A 89 11.30 23.40 14.90
CA THR A 89 10.94 23.53 16.32
C THR A 89 9.69 22.70 16.63
N ASN A 90 9.52 22.30 17.90
CA ASN A 90 8.34 21.57 18.38
C ASN A 90 8.08 20.20 17.71
N TRP A 91 9.10 19.59 17.11
CA TRP A 91 9.01 18.23 16.59
C TRP A 91 8.89 17.21 17.74
N ASN A 92 7.78 16.44 17.79
CA ASN A 92 7.54 15.37 18.78
C ASN A 92 7.52 13.96 18.15
N GLY A 93 8.04 13.82 16.93
CA GLY A 93 8.10 12.54 16.24
C GLY A 93 9.04 11.51 16.91
N PRO A 94 9.32 10.38 16.26
CA PRO A 94 8.93 10.05 14.88
C PRO A 94 7.43 9.84 14.73
N TYR A 95 6.85 10.39 13.66
CA TYR A 95 5.44 10.29 13.34
C TYR A 95 5.10 9.02 12.56
N PHE A 96 6.10 8.39 11.93
CA PHE A 96 5.95 7.13 11.21
C PHE A 96 7.13 6.17 11.50
N PRO A 97 7.03 5.31 12.53
CA PRO A 97 8.15 4.55 13.06
C PRO A 97 8.41 3.20 12.37
N SER A 98 7.53 2.73 11.48
CA SER A 98 7.72 1.45 10.76
C SER A 98 8.93 1.48 9.82
N ASP A 99 9.33 2.67 9.38
CA ASP A 99 10.41 2.88 8.41
C ASP A 99 11.41 3.92 8.94
N ASN A 100 12.28 3.49 9.87
CA ASN A 100 13.28 4.35 10.55
C ASN A 100 14.55 4.58 9.71
N ASP A 101 14.38 4.85 8.42
CA ASP A 101 15.48 5.26 7.56
C ASP A 101 15.47 6.79 7.34
N ALA A 102 16.57 7.30 6.78
CA ALA A 102 16.68 8.71 6.39
C ALA A 102 16.35 8.90 4.91
N SER A 103 15.50 8.06 4.32
CA SER A 103 15.13 8.15 2.91
C SER A 103 13.94 9.10 2.69
N GLU A 104 13.87 9.68 1.49
CA GLU A 104 12.82 10.64 1.12
C GLU A 104 11.48 9.98 0.77
N TYR A 105 11.45 8.65 0.66
CA TYR A 105 10.27 7.83 0.37
C TYR A 105 9.96 6.94 1.58
N PHE A 106 8.81 6.28 1.62
CA PHE A 106 8.59 5.16 2.55
C PHE A 106 8.81 3.83 1.84
N VAL A 107 9.11 2.78 2.60
CA VAL A 107 9.01 1.40 2.13
C VAL A 107 7.77 0.79 2.78
N SER A 108 6.86 0.27 1.95
CA SER A 108 5.68 -0.46 2.44
C SER A 108 6.12 -1.75 3.12
N ASP A 109 5.72 -1.98 4.37
CA ASP A 109 6.02 -3.23 5.08
C ASP A 109 5.27 -4.42 4.45
N VAL A 110 4.11 -4.14 3.85
CA VAL A 110 3.20 -5.15 3.29
C VAL A 110 3.64 -5.60 1.90
N LEU A 111 4.01 -4.63 1.07
CA LEU A 111 4.30 -4.85 -0.34
C LEU A 111 5.80 -4.87 -0.65
N ASN A 112 6.64 -4.37 0.26
CA ASN A 112 8.08 -4.20 0.07
C ASN A 112 8.39 -3.36 -1.19
N ILE A 113 7.67 -2.26 -1.36
CA ILE A 113 7.81 -1.30 -2.47
C ILE A 113 7.91 0.12 -1.93
N SER A 114 8.49 1.01 -2.75
CA SER A 114 8.59 2.43 -2.41
C SER A 114 7.25 3.16 -2.54
N ILE A 115 6.95 3.97 -1.53
CA ILE A 115 5.83 4.90 -1.47
C ILE A 115 6.38 6.33 -1.52
N THR A 116 5.90 7.15 -2.44
CA THR A 116 6.27 8.57 -2.52
C THR A 116 5.10 9.47 -2.16
N LEU A 117 5.40 10.72 -1.83
CA LEU A 117 4.41 11.75 -1.49
C LEU A 117 4.37 12.88 -2.55
N PRO A 118 3.72 12.68 -3.71
CA PRO A 118 3.57 13.75 -4.69
C PRO A 118 2.68 14.88 -4.17
N TYR A 119 3.13 16.11 -4.39
CA TYR A 119 2.37 17.33 -4.16
C TYR A 119 1.97 17.95 -5.51
N ARG A 120 0.68 17.86 -5.84
CA ARG A 120 0.14 18.16 -7.19
C ARG A 120 -1.19 18.89 -7.10
N LEU A 121 -1.65 19.42 -8.24
CA LEU A 121 -3.00 19.96 -8.36
C LEU A 121 -4.04 18.84 -8.29
N SER A 122 -5.19 19.10 -7.64
CA SER A 122 -6.39 18.30 -7.90
C SER A 122 -6.96 18.66 -9.26
N GLY A 123 -7.21 17.66 -10.09
CA GLY A 123 -7.85 17.81 -11.38
C GLY A 123 -8.56 16.52 -11.77
N ASP A 124 -9.04 16.46 -13.00
CA ASP A 124 -9.62 15.26 -13.55
C ASP A 124 -8.52 14.21 -13.79
N TRP A 125 -8.59 13.07 -13.11
CA TRP A 125 -7.61 11.99 -13.22
C TRP A 125 -7.69 11.23 -14.54
N SER A 126 -8.73 11.48 -15.34
CA SER A 126 -8.78 11.03 -16.74
C SER A 126 -7.87 11.85 -17.66
N ASP A 127 -7.53 13.09 -17.27
CA ASP A 127 -6.55 13.94 -17.95
C ASP A 127 -5.30 14.14 -17.09
N THR A 128 -4.38 13.21 -17.26
CA THR A 128 -3.06 13.22 -16.59
C THR A 128 -2.20 14.43 -16.93
N SER A 129 -2.51 15.19 -17.98
CA SER A 129 -1.77 16.42 -18.32
C SER A 129 -2.10 17.57 -17.37
N SER A 130 -3.34 17.62 -16.85
CA SER A 130 -3.79 18.65 -15.91
C SER A 130 -3.39 18.34 -14.46
N THR A 131 -3.48 17.08 -14.06
CA THR A 131 -3.20 16.57 -12.70
C THR A 131 -1.71 16.36 -12.42
N ASN A 132 -0.87 16.16 -13.45
CA ASN A 132 0.58 16.02 -13.30
C ASN A 132 1.33 17.36 -13.32
N THR A 133 0.64 18.45 -12.97
CA THR A 133 1.21 19.79 -12.86
C THR A 133 1.68 20.08 -11.43
N THR A 134 2.83 20.72 -11.32
CA THR A 134 3.41 21.21 -10.06
C THR A 134 2.47 22.20 -9.36
N CYS A 135 2.30 22.04 -8.04
CA CYS A 135 1.62 23.04 -7.22
C CYS A 135 2.39 24.37 -7.22
N ARG A 136 1.71 25.49 -7.46
CA ARG A 136 2.28 26.85 -7.41
C ARG A 136 1.57 27.67 -6.35
N LYS A 137 2.19 28.75 -5.86
CA LYS A 137 1.56 29.65 -4.88
C LYS A 137 0.22 30.25 -5.38
N SER A 138 0.05 30.41 -6.68
CA SER A 138 -1.20 30.88 -7.31
C SER A 138 -2.25 29.79 -7.49
N SER A 139 -1.92 28.54 -7.19
CA SER A 139 -2.83 27.40 -7.36
C SER A 139 -3.85 27.35 -6.24
N THR A 140 -5.11 27.11 -6.58
CA THR A 140 -6.23 27.10 -5.63
C THR A 140 -6.47 25.75 -4.97
N SER A 141 -5.96 24.65 -5.56
CA SER A 141 -6.26 23.29 -5.11
C SER A 141 -5.04 22.38 -5.24
N CYS A 142 -4.22 22.33 -4.19
CA CYS A 142 -3.06 21.44 -4.11
C CYS A 142 -3.26 20.38 -3.04
N HIS A 143 -2.88 19.15 -3.36
CA HIS A 143 -3.08 17.98 -2.50
C HIS A 143 -1.81 17.13 -2.46
N VAL A 144 -1.62 16.46 -1.33
CA VAL A 144 -0.61 15.42 -1.18
C VAL A 144 -1.24 14.08 -1.53
N PHE A 145 -0.58 13.34 -2.41
CA PHE A 145 -0.98 12.00 -2.82
C PHE A 145 -0.03 10.97 -2.21
N ILE A 146 -0.52 9.73 -2.12
CA ILE A 146 0.28 8.58 -1.72
C ILE A 146 0.43 7.70 -2.95
N TRP A 147 1.64 7.58 -3.48
CA TRP A 147 1.90 6.81 -4.71
C TRP A 147 2.72 5.57 -4.38
N TYR A 148 2.21 4.42 -4.80
CA TYR A 148 2.89 3.13 -4.67
C TYR A 148 3.60 2.77 -5.97
N SER A 149 4.88 2.42 -5.89
CA SER A 149 5.69 1.99 -7.05
C SER A 149 5.44 0.51 -7.40
N MET A 150 4.19 0.17 -7.71
CA MET A 150 3.75 -1.21 -7.90
C MET A 150 4.02 -1.73 -9.32
N SER A 151 4.51 -2.96 -9.41
CA SER A 151 4.62 -3.72 -10.66
C SER A 151 3.62 -4.89 -10.75
N ASP A 152 3.02 -5.31 -9.63
CA ASP A 152 2.02 -6.37 -9.60
C ASP A 152 0.65 -5.86 -10.07
N LEU A 153 0.25 -6.28 -11.28
CA LEU A 153 -1.01 -5.90 -11.90
C LEU A 153 -2.25 -6.41 -11.15
N ALA A 154 -2.18 -7.59 -10.54
CA ALA A 154 -3.31 -8.16 -9.81
C ALA A 154 -3.56 -7.36 -8.52
N MET A 155 -2.49 -6.97 -7.82
CA MET A 155 -2.61 -6.11 -6.65
C MET A 155 -3.09 -4.70 -7.03
N LYS A 156 -2.62 -4.16 -8.16
CA LYS A 156 -3.08 -2.87 -8.67
C LYS A 156 -4.60 -2.87 -8.88
N HIS A 157 -5.14 -3.87 -9.59
CA HIS A 157 -6.58 -3.98 -9.81
C HIS A 157 -7.35 -4.16 -8.50
N ALA A 158 -6.83 -4.98 -7.57
CA ALA A 158 -7.47 -5.18 -6.28
C ALA A 158 -7.53 -3.90 -5.43
N LEU A 159 -6.58 -2.96 -5.59
CA LEU A 159 -6.61 -1.65 -4.94
C LEU A 159 -7.54 -0.65 -5.66
N GLU A 160 -7.70 -0.76 -6.97
CA GLU A 160 -8.64 0.08 -7.75
C GLU A 160 -10.11 -0.28 -7.47
N GLU A 161 -10.39 -1.53 -7.11
CA GLU A 161 -11.73 -2.02 -6.78
C GLU A 161 -12.15 -1.83 -5.32
N ALA A 162 -11.22 -1.44 -4.44
CA ALA A 162 -11.42 -1.29 -2.99
C ALA A 162 -11.94 0.09 -2.59
#